data_AF-A0A920BFT7-F1
#
_entry.id   AF-A0A920BFT7-F1
#
_cell.length_a   1.000
_cell.length_b   1.000
_cell.length_c   1.000
_cell.angle_alpha   90.00
_cell.angle_beta   90.00
_cell.angle_gamma   90.00
#
_symmetry.space_group_name_H-M   'P 1'
#
loop_
_entity.id
_entity.type
_entity.pdbx_description
1 polymer ?
#
loop_
_entity_poly.entity_id
_entity_poly.type
_entity_poly.pdbx_seq_one_letter_code
_entity_poly.pdbx_strand_id
1 'polypeptide(L)'
;MIPHVTDAIKEFVLSNHDGEDFILCEIGGTVGDIESLPFLEAIRQIGNELGRDATCFLHVTLIPYISPRRAENQTNPAFSKELQSVGIQPDILLCRTEYPLPDVSARKSGYFVISESAVVLARDVSNI
;
A
#
# COMPACT_ATOMS: atom_id res chain seq x y z
N MET A 1 -2.41 -22.58 9.44
CA MET A 1 -2.10 -21.64 8.34
C MET A 1 -0.96 -20.74 8.80
N ILE A 2 -1.14 -19.96 9.86
CA ILE A 2 -0.06 -19.46 10.71
C ILE A 2 0.38 -20.60 11.66
N PRO A 3 1.68 -20.84 11.90
CA PRO A 3 2.83 -20.12 11.35
C PRO A 3 3.35 -20.68 10.01
N HIS A 4 3.10 -21.96 9.70
CA HIS A 4 3.75 -22.66 8.58
C HIS A 4 3.68 -22.00 7.19
N VAL A 5 2.54 -21.41 6.79
CA VAL A 5 2.40 -20.76 5.47
C VAL A 5 3.07 -19.38 5.47
N THR A 6 2.88 -18.61 6.55
CA THR A 6 3.50 -17.30 6.68
C THR A 6 5.02 -17.43 6.76
N ASP A 7 5.54 -18.46 7.44
CA ASP A 7 6.97 -18.75 7.51
C ASP A 7 7.55 -19.09 6.14
N ALA A 8 6.87 -19.92 5.34
CA ALA A 8 7.33 -20.23 3.99
C ALA A 8 7.36 -18.98 3.07
N ILE A 9 6.38 -18.08 3.20
CA ILE A 9 6.38 -16.80 2.47
C ILE A 9 7.54 -15.91 2.93
N LYS A 10 7.79 -15.84 4.24
CA LYS A 10 8.91 -15.07 4.80
C LYS A 10 10.26 -15.61 4.32
N GLU A 11 10.46 -16.92 4.40
CA GLU A 11 11.66 -17.59 3.91
C GLU A 11 11.87 -17.28 2.43
N PHE A 12 10.82 -17.33 1.62
CA PHE A 12 10.92 -16.97 0.21
C PHE A 12 11.37 -15.51 0.01
N VAL A 13 10.71 -14.55 0.67
CA VAL A 13 11.03 -13.11 0.55
C VAL A 13 12.45 -12.79 1.02
N LEU A 14 12.93 -13.50 2.05
CA LEU A 14 14.26 -13.30 2.67
C LEU A 14 15.36 -14.21 2.09
N SER A 15 15.06 -15.00 1.06
CA SER A 15 16.03 -15.90 0.43
C SER A 15 16.68 -15.28 -0.80
N ASN A 16 17.87 -15.80 -1.17
CA ASN A 16 18.58 -15.47 -2.42
C ASN A 16 18.92 -13.98 -2.57
N HIS A 17 19.69 -13.45 -1.63
CA HIS A 17 20.26 -12.10 -1.73
C HIS A 17 21.73 -12.23 -2.15
N ASP A 18 22.02 -11.94 -3.41
CA ASP A 18 23.35 -11.99 -4.03
C ASP A 18 23.98 -10.58 -4.07
N GLY A 19 23.86 -9.86 -2.95
CA GLY A 19 24.45 -8.53 -2.76
C GLY A 19 23.61 -7.37 -3.29
N GLU A 20 22.32 -7.56 -3.52
CA GLU A 20 21.39 -6.47 -3.83
C GLU A 20 21.22 -5.51 -2.64
N ASP A 21 21.07 -4.23 -2.93
CA ASP A 21 20.87 -3.20 -1.91
C ASP A 21 19.46 -3.28 -1.27
N PHE A 22 18.45 -3.70 -2.04
CA PHE A 22 17.07 -3.85 -1.60
C PHE A 22 16.29 -4.78 -2.52
N ILE A 23 15.12 -5.21 -2.03
CA ILE A 23 14.20 -6.11 -2.75
C ILE A 23 12.86 -5.43 -2.86
N LEU A 24 12.29 -5.45 -4.06
CA LEU A 24 10.93 -5.02 -4.30
C LEU A 24 10.03 -6.25 -4.39
N CYS A 25 9.19 -6.47 -3.38
CA CYS A 25 8.23 -7.55 -3.34
C CYS A 25 6.83 -7.00 -3.64
N GLU A 26 6.23 -7.44 -4.76
CA GLU A 26 4.83 -7.15 -5.07
C GLU A 26 3.93 -8.22 -4.43
N ILE A 27 2.93 -7.76 -3.66
CA ILE A 27 1.87 -8.62 -3.15
C ILE A 27 0.68 -8.49 -4.10
N GLY A 28 0.43 -9.56 -4.87
CA GLY A 28 -0.73 -9.63 -5.75
C GLY A 28 -2.06 -9.68 -4.97
N GLY A 29 -3.15 -9.38 -5.68
CA GLY A 29 -4.49 -9.30 -5.11
C GLY A 29 -4.84 -7.90 -4.58
N THR A 30 -5.99 -7.79 -3.90
CA THR A 30 -6.41 -6.55 -3.26
C THR A 30 -6.37 -6.72 -1.74
N VAL A 31 -5.97 -5.67 -1.03
CA VAL A 31 -6.15 -5.64 0.43
C VAL A 31 -7.64 -5.73 0.72
N GLY A 32 -8.00 -6.50 1.77
CA GLY A 32 -9.40 -6.80 2.11
C GLY A 32 -9.89 -8.15 1.59
N ASP A 33 -9.28 -8.68 0.53
CA ASP A 33 -9.61 -10.01 0.01
C ASP A 33 -9.04 -11.12 0.92
N ILE A 34 -9.82 -12.19 1.11
CA ILE A 34 -9.45 -13.33 1.95
C ILE A 34 -8.17 -14.03 1.46
N GLU A 35 -7.93 -13.99 0.15
CA GLU A 35 -6.78 -14.59 -0.53
C GLU A 35 -5.47 -13.88 -0.18
N SER A 36 -5.54 -12.58 0.14
CA SER A 36 -4.38 -11.74 0.46
C SER A 36 -3.91 -11.87 1.91
N LEU A 37 -4.77 -12.36 2.82
CA LEU A 37 -4.49 -12.40 4.27
C LEU A 37 -3.18 -13.11 4.66
N PRO A 38 -2.81 -14.27 4.08
CA PRO A 38 -1.56 -14.94 4.43
C PRO A 38 -0.33 -14.11 4.04
N PHE A 39 -0.38 -13.43 2.88
CA PHE A 39 0.70 -12.59 2.41
C PHE A 39 0.83 -11.32 3.26
N LEU A 40 -0.30 -10.67 3.57
CA LEU A 40 -0.33 -9.49 4.43
C LEU A 40 0.22 -9.81 5.83
N GLU A 41 -0.17 -10.93 6.42
CA GLU A 41 0.37 -11.35 7.71
C GLU A 41 1.88 -11.65 7.64
N ALA A 42 2.35 -12.29 6.57
CA ALA A 42 3.78 -12.56 6.39
C ALA A 42 4.60 -11.27 6.30
N ILE A 43 4.22 -10.31 5.45
CA ILE A 43 4.96 -9.04 5.33
C ILE A 43 4.86 -8.18 6.60
N ARG A 44 3.75 -8.27 7.35
CA ARG A 44 3.60 -7.60 8.65
C ARG A 44 4.60 -8.16 9.65
N GLN A 45 4.79 -9.48 9.69
CA GLN A 45 5.81 -10.12 10.53
C GLN A 45 7.22 -9.71 10.10
N ILE A 46 7.53 -9.69 8.80
CA ILE A 46 8.82 -9.20 8.28
C ILE A 46 9.08 -7.75 8.72
N GLY A 47 8.09 -6.87 8.58
CA GLY A 47 8.18 -5.48 9.02
C GLY A 47 8.47 -5.34 10.52
N ASN A 48 7.88 -6.20 11.36
CA ASN A 48 8.15 -6.21 12.79
C ASN A 48 9.55 -6.76 13.14
N GLU A 49 10.03 -7.77 12.39
CA GLU A 49 11.30 -8.44 12.64
C GLU A 49 12.50 -7.62 12.18
N LEU A 50 12.41 -7.02 10.98
CA LEU A 50 13.47 -6.20 10.40
C LEU A 50 13.42 -4.73 10.85
N GLY A 51 12.24 -4.26 11.26
CA GLY A 51 12.03 -2.88 11.68
C GLY A 51 11.92 -1.88 10.51
N ARG A 52 11.60 -0.63 10.86
CA ARG A 52 11.31 0.44 9.88
C ARG A 52 12.50 0.89 9.05
N ASP A 53 13.72 0.73 9.55
CA ASP A 53 14.92 1.17 8.83
C ASP A 53 15.31 0.20 7.70
N ALA A 54 14.79 -1.03 7.74
CA ALA A 54 15.08 -2.09 6.77
C ALA A 54 13.83 -2.56 6.00
N THR A 55 12.68 -1.91 6.19
CA THR A 55 11.43 -2.23 5.48
C THR A 55 10.67 -0.96 5.10
N CYS A 56 9.99 -1.01 3.95
CA CYS A 56 9.17 0.10 3.45
C CYS A 56 7.91 -0.45 2.80
N PHE A 57 6.74 -0.03 3.26
CA PHE A 57 5.45 -0.40 2.71
C PHE A 57 4.94 0.66 1.73
N LEU A 58 4.90 0.32 0.45
CA LEU A 58 4.25 1.13 -0.59
C LEU A 58 2.84 0.59 -0.84
N HIS A 59 1.83 1.40 -0.57
CA HIS A 59 0.44 1.05 -0.84
C HIS A 59 -0.07 1.75 -2.09
N VAL A 60 -0.53 0.98 -3.07
CA VAL A 60 -1.17 1.51 -4.29
C VAL A 60 -2.67 1.55 -4.08
N THR A 61 -3.28 2.70 -4.35
CA THR A 61 -4.72 2.89 -4.24
C THR A 61 -5.28 3.63 -5.46
N LEU A 62 -6.51 3.31 -5.84
CA LEU A 62 -7.23 3.99 -6.92
C LEU A 62 -8.04 5.16 -6.36
N ILE A 63 -7.90 6.31 -7.01
CA ILE A 63 -8.73 7.47 -6.75
C ILE A 63 -9.73 7.61 -7.87
N PRO A 64 -10.99 7.23 -7.63
CA PRO A 64 -12.01 7.37 -8.64
C PRO A 64 -12.25 8.85 -8.93
N TYR A 65 -12.45 9.18 -10.20
CA TYR A 65 -12.98 10.48 -10.56
C TYR A 65 -14.42 10.58 -10.10
N ILE A 66 -14.70 11.58 -9.27
CA ILE A 66 -16.05 11.91 -8.85
C ILE A 66 -16.41 13.22 -9.53
N SER A 67 -17.45 13.20 -10.36
CA SER A 67 -17.97 14.42 -10.99
C SER A 67 -18.22 15.51 -9.93
N PRO A 68 -17.97 16.80 -10.21
CA PRO A 68 -18.06 17.88 -9.22
C PRO A 68 -19.37 17.91 -8.42
N ARG A 69 -20.50 17.51 -9.02
CA ARG A 69 -21.82 17.40 -8.38
C ARG A 69 -21.96 16.27 -7.33
N ARG A 70 -21.09 15.26 -7.36
CA ARG A 70 -21.05 14.13 -6.41
C ARG A 70 -19.85 14.20 -5.45
N ALA A 71 -18.91 15.12 -5.69
CA ALA A 71 -17.65 15.21 -4.96
C ALA A 71 -17.84 15.52 -3.47
N GLU A 72 -18.95 16.18 -3.10
CA GLU A 72 -19.22 16.60 -1.72
C GLU A 72 -19.61 15.43 -0.79
N ASN A 73 -20.10 14.30 -1.33
CA ASN A 73 -20.72 13.24 -0.53
C ASN A 73 -20.19 11.81 -0.78
N GLN A 74 -19.18 11.61 -1.64
CA GLN A 74 -18.75 10.25 -2.02
C GLN A 74 -17.24 10.03 -2.19
N THR A 75 -16.36 10.74 -1.46
CA THR A 75 -15.02 10.18 -1.20
C THR A 75 -15.18 9.02 -0.21
N ASN A 76 -15.63 7.85 -0.69
CA ASN A 76 -15.93 6.69 0.17
C ASN A 76 -14.65 6.28 0.91
N PRO A 77 -14.54 6.54 2.23
CA PRO A 77 -13.30 6.43 3.00
C PRO A 77 -12.97 4.98 3.42
N ALA A 78 -13.55 3.98 2.75
CA ALA A 78 -13.47 2.57 3.14
C ALA A 78 -12.15 1.90 2.75
N PHE A 79 -11.63 2.16 1.54
CA PHE A 79 -10.47 1.43 1.00
C PHE A 79 -9.15 1.73 1.72
N SER A 80 -9.03 2.87 2.41
CA SER A 80 -7.78 3.28 3.06
C SER A 80 -7.54 2.61 4.42
N LYS A 81 -8.55 2.00 5.04
CA LYS A 81 -8.41 1.46 6.42
C LYS A 81 -8.13 -0.03 6.48
N GLU A 82 -8.31 -0.75 5.38
CA GLU A 82 -8.17 -2.21 5.38
C GLU A 82 -6.72 -2.64 5.62
N LEU A 83 -5.73 -1.93 5.05
CA LEU A 83 -4.31 -2.20 5.30
C LEU A 83 -3.92 -1.95 6.77
N GLN A 84 -4.44 -0.88 7.36
CA GLN A 84 -4.24 -0.59 8.78
C GLN A 84 -4.94 -1.61 9.69
N SER A 85 -6.09 -2.14 9.25
CA SER A 85 -6.86 -3.14 10.02
C SER A 85 -6.09 -4.45 10.22
N VAL A 86 -5.19 -4.78 9.28
CA VAL A 86 -4.27 -5.92 9.39
C VAL A 86 -2.95 -5.52 10.07
N GLY A 87 -2.84 -4.31 10.62
CA GLY A 87 -1.65 -3.87 11.37
C GLY A 87 -0.47 -3.42 10.51
N ILE A 88 -0.70 -3.08 9.23
CA ILE A 88 0.33 -2.53 8.35
C ILE A 88 0.07 -1.04 8.15
N GLN A 89 1.08 -0.23 8.46
CA GLN A 89 1.05 1.20 8.17
C GLN A 89 1.87 1.45 6.90
N PRO A 90 1.29 2.05 5.84
CA PRO A 90 2.07 2.39 4.67
C PRO A 90 3.05 3.52 4.98
N ASP A 91 4.24 3.44 4.41
CA ASP A 91 5.25 4.50 4.41
C ASP A 91 5.06 5.42 3.21
N ILE A 92 4.63 4.86 2.06
CA ILE A 92 4.34 5.60 0.83
C ILE A 92 2.93 5.24 0.33
N LEU A 93 2.18 6.26 -0.10
CA LEU A 93 0.87 6.09 -0.72
C LEU A 93 0.92 6.48 -2.20
N LEU A 94 0.84 5.51 -3.08
CA LEU A 94 0.77 5.71 -4.52
C LEU A 94 -0.68 5.78 -5.00
N CYS A 95 -1.10 6.99 -5.35
CA CYS A 95 -2.46 7.31 -5.72
C CYS A 95 -2.66 7.27 -7.25
N ARG A 96 -3.21 6.18 -7.77
CA ARG A 96 -3.56 6.04 -9.19
C ARG A 96 -4.78 6.91 -9.53
N THR A 97 -4.72 7.65 -10.62
CA THR A 97 -5.83 8.49 -11.07
C THR A 97 -5.77 8.78 -12.56
N GLU A 98 -6.94 8.77 -13.21
CA GLU A 98 -7.07 9.14 -14.63
C GLU A 98 -7.00 10.67 -14.84
N TYR A 99 -7.49 11.45 -13.88
CA TYR A 99 -7.70 12.89 -14.06
C TYR A 99 -6.73 13.73 -13.22
N PRO A 100 -6.40 14.97 -13.67
CA PRO A 100 -5.71 15.92 -12.82
C PRO A 100 -6.54 16.20 -11.57
N LEU A 101 -5.89 16.15 -10.41
CA LEU A 101 -6.51 16.41 -9.13
C LEU A 101 -6.07 17.79 -8.62
N PRO A 102 -7.00 18.73 -8.34
CA PRO A 102 -6.64 20.07 -7.86
C PRO A 102 -6.29 20.07 -6.37
N ASP A 103 -5.03 20.37 -6.06
CA ASP A 103 -4.46 20.57 -4.72
C ASP A 103 -4.84 19.50 -3.68
N VAL A 104 -4.13 18.38 -3.76
CA VAL A 104 -4.61 17.08 -3.31
C VAL A 104 -3.64 16.35 -2.36
N SER A 105 -2.41 16.82 -2.19
CA SER A 105 -1.47 16.25 -1.21
C SER A 105 -2.02 16.35 0.22
N ALA A 106 -2.51 17.54 0.61
CA ALA A 106 -3.00 17.82 1.97
C ALA A 106 -4.28 17.04 2.32
N ARG A 107 -5.24 16.93 1.39
CA ARG A 107 -6.49 16.19 1.63
C ARG A 107 -6.29 14.68 1.79
N LYS A 108 -5.19 14.15 1.23
CA LYS A 108 -4.90 12.71 1.21
C LYS A 108 -4.14 12.20 2.43
N SER A 109 -3.25 13.04 2.98
CA SER A 109 -2.64 12.80 4.29
C SER A 109 -3.71 12.71 5.40
N GLY A 110 -4.91 13.26 5.20
CA GLY A 110 -6.02 13.05 6.14
C GLY A 110 -6.49 11.59 6.30
N TYR A 111 -6.20 10.71 5.35
CA TYR A 111 -6.67 9.31 5.37
C TYR A 111 -5.69 8.33 6.04
N PHE A 112 -4.40 8.65 6.05
CA PHE A 112 -3.33 7.88 6.68
C PHE A 112 -2.42 8.84 7.43
N VAL A 113 -1.93 8.48 8.62
CA VAL A 113 -0.94 9.31 9.34
C VAL A 113 0.44 9.21 8.66
N ILE A 114 0.58 9.83 7.49
CA ILE A 114 1.79 9.88 6.66
C ILE A 114 2.04 11.32 6.20
N SER A 115 3.31 11.65 5.99
CA SER A 115 3.71 12.96 5.45
C SER A 115 3.09 13.19 4.07
N GLU A 116 2.72 14.44 3.77
CA GLU A 116 2.29 14.82 2.41
C GLU A 116 3.33 14.47 1.36
N SER A 117 4.62 14.56 1.70
CA SER A 117 5.74 14.20 0.81
C SER A 117 5.77 12.72 0.45
N ALA A 118 5.10 11.87 1.23
CA ALA A 118 5.00 10.43 1.00
C ALA A 118 3.74 10.03 0.18
N VAL A 119 2.93 11.02 -0.22
CA VAL A 119 1.76 10.81 -1.09
C VAL A 119 2.14 11.15 -2.53
N VAL A 120 2.18 10.13 -3.38
CA VAL A 120 2.60 10.27 -4.79
C VAL A 120 1.40 10.11 -5.71
N LEU A 121 1.22 11.04 -6.66
CA LEU A 121 0.18 10.93 -7.69
C LEU A 121 0.70 10.15 -8.89
N ALA A 122 0.17 8.95 -9.11
CA ALA A 122 0.47 8.13 -10.27
C ALA A 122 -0.61 8.30 -11.35
N ARG A 123 -0.50 9.37 -12.13
CA ARG A 123 -1.42 9.64 -13.23
C ARG A 123 -1.26 8.62 -14.35
N ASP A 124 -2.35 8.37 -15.07
CA ASP A 124 -2.26 7.62 -16.32
C ASP A 124 -1.39 8.34 -17.34
N VAL A 125 -0.56 7.55 -18.02
CA VAL A 125 0.41 7.97 -19.01
C VAL A 125 0.12 7.24 -20.32
N SER A 126 0.56 7.80 -21.45
CA SER A 126 0.28 7.25 -22.77
C SER A 126 1.00 5.95 -23.10
N ASN A 127 2.05 5.61 -22.34
CA ASN A 127 2.88 4.42 -22.49
C ASN A 127 3.46 4.02 -21.12
N ILE A 128 3.84 2.75 -21.01
CA ILE A 128 4.65 2.23 -19.89
C ILE A 128 6.12 2.61 -20.06
#